data_AF-A0AAD9QXK0-F1
#
_entry.id   AF-A0AAD9QXK0-F1
#
_cell.length_a   1.000
_cell.length_b   1.000
_cell.length_c   1.000
_cell.angle_alpha   90.00
_cell.angle_beta   90.00
_cell.angle_gamma   90.00
#
_symmetry.space_group_name_H-M   'P 1'
#
loop_
_entity.id
_entity.type
_entity.pdbx_description
1 polymer ?
#
loop_
_entity_poly.entity_id
_entity_poly.type
_entity_poly.pdbx_seq_one_letter_code
_entity_poly.pdbx_strand_id
1 'polypeptide(L)'
;MYILQWSKILILISFLWKAFVVPAFETLHYKVTFPKTKAQLLSTWDLGTVFTFRWVQWEEDFEPYVVVRRNVTRYDKRFVGFGWNKVSHIMELQAQGYEFVVLPSAFVVHMPHSPSFDIFKFRSSSLYRRCLKKLKQEFVQDLITKYGGEHFGDIDLES
;
A
#
# COMPACT_ATOMS: atom_id res chain seq x y z
N MET A 1 -0.16 -5.70 15.67
CA MET A 1 -0.81 -6.37 14.52
C MET A 1 -1.08 -7.81 14.91
N TYR A 2 -2.33 -8.16 15.24
CA TYR A 2 -2.71 -9.53 15.58
C TYR A 2 -3.37 -10.17 14.35
N ILE A 3 -2.68 -11.10 13.70
CA ILE A 3 -3.23 -11.87 12.57
C ILE A 3 -3.81 -13.17 13.14
N LEU A 4 -5.14 -13.29 13.15
CA LEU A 4 -5.85 -14.36 13.84
C LEU A 4 -5.88 -15.72 13.11
N GLN A 5 -5.25 -15.86 11.93
CA GLN A 5 -5.29 -17.11 11.13
C GLN A 5 -3.99 -17.37 10.34
N TRP A 6 -2.85 -17.40 11.01
CA TRP A 6 -1.55 -17.65 10.37
C TRP A 6 -1.50 -18.95 9.55
N SER A 7 -2.17 -20.02 9.99
CA SER A 7 -2.19 -21.30 9.28
C SER A 7 -2.86 -21.22 7.90
N LYS A 8 -3.99 -20.51 7.79
CA LYS A 8 -4.67 -20.30 6.49
C LYS A 8 -3.88 -19.37 5.58
N ILE A 9 -3.24 -18.36 6.15
CA ILE A 9 -2.39 -17.44 5.41
C ILE A 9 -1.16 -18.17 4.88
N LEU A 10 -0.52 -19.06 5.65
CA LEU A 10 0.60 -19.88 5.17
C LEU A 10 0.22 -20.78 3.99
N ILE A 11 -0.98 -21.39 4.02
CA ILE A 11 -1.49 -22.21 2.90
C ILE A 11 -1.73 -21.34 1.67
N LEU A 12 -2.32 -20.15 1.82
CA LEU A 12 -2.59 -19.27 0.68
C LEU A 12 -1.31 -18.62 0.11
N ILE A 13 -0.31 -18.35 0.95
CA ILE A 13 1.02 -17.90 0.52
C ILE A 13 1.83 -19.06 -0.11
N SER A 14 1.36 -20.32 -0.03
CA SER A 14 2.02 -21.45 -0.70
C SER A 14 2.04 -21.30 -2.24
N PHE A 15 1.16 -20.47 -2.80
CA PHE A 15 1.19 -20.06 -4.20
C PHE A 15 2.25 -18.98 -4.42
N LEU A 16 3.14 -19.20 -5.41
CA LEU A 16 4.34 -18.38 -5.62
C LEU A 16 4.05 -16.93 -6.05
N TRP A 17 2.84 -16.65 -6.55
CA TRP A 17 2.50 -15.39 -7.21
C TRP A 17 1.30 -14.69 -6.57
N LYS A 18 1.10 -14.81 -5.25
CA LYS A 18 -0.01 -14.14 -4.54
C LYS A 18 0.48 -13.05 -3.60
N ALA A 19 -0.15 -11.88 -3.68
CA ALA A 19 0.00 -10.76 -2.76
C ALA A 19 -1.32 -10.51 -2.03
N PHE A 20 -1.30 -10.66 -0.70
CA PHE A 20 -2.52 -10.57 0.11
C PHE A 20 -2.72 -9.14 0.59
N VAL A 21 -3.69 -8.43 0.00
CA VAL A 21 -4.03 -7.06 0.39
C VAL A 21 -4.72 -7.07 1.74
N VAL A 22 -4.23 -6.24 2.67
CA VAL A 22 -4.80 -6.02 3.99
C VAL A 22 -5.54 -4.68 3.97
N PRO A 23 -6.88 -4.67 4.07
CA PRO A 23 -7.65 -3.44 4.18
C PRO A 23 -7.17 -2.56 5.33
N ALA A 24 -7.04 -1.27 5.06
CA ALA A 24 -6.60 -0.28 6.03
C ALA A 24 -7.74 0.67 6.39
N PHE A 25 -7.83 0.97 7.67
CA PHE A 25 -8.77 1.92 8.25
C PHE A 25 -7.98 2.96 9.05
N GLU A 26 -8.55 4.13 9.28
CA GLU A 26 -8.00 5.17 10.14
C GLU A 26 -8.97 5.54 11.25
N THR A 27 -8.42 6.09 12.33
CA THR A 27 -9.19 6.71 13.40
C THR A 27 -8.59 8.07 13.72
N LEU A 28 -9.44 8.99 14.21
CA LEU A 28 -9.00 10.32 14.66
C LEU A 28 -8.73 10.34 16.17
N HIS A 29 -8.97 9.24 16.87
CA HIS A 29 -8.89 9.15 18.32
C HIS A 29 -7.69 8.31 18.76
N TYR A 30 -6.95 8.81 19.76
CA TYR A 30 -5.76 8.16 20.30
C TYR A 30 -6.08 7.09 21.36
N LYS A 31 -7.27 7.13 21.94
CA LYS A 31 -7.75 6.21 23.00
C LYS A 31 -8.99 5.49 22.51
N VAL A 32 -8.80 4.42 21.75
CA VAL A 32 -9.89 3.58 21.23
C VAL A 32 -9.62 2.14 21.60
N THR A 33 -10.68 1.40 21.92
CA THR A 33 -10.58 -0.06 22.00
C THR A 33 -10.57 -0.59 20.58
N PHE A 34 -9.44 -1.17 20.15
CA PHE A 34 -9.32 -1.69 18.80
C PHE A 34 -10.26 -2.88 18.58
N PRO A 35 -11.01 -2.91 17.45
CA PRO A 35 -11.80 -4.07 17.10
C PRO A 35 -10.88 -5.28 16.95
N LYS A 36 -11.30 -6.42 17.52
CA LYS A 36 -10.55 -7.68 17.42
C LYS A 36 -11.09 -8.56 16.30
N THR A 37 -12.31 -8.32 15.83
CA THR A 37 -12.97 -9.09 14.78
C THR A 37 -13.50 -8.18 13.67
N LYS A 38 -13.76 -8.75 12.48
CA LYS A 38 -14.39 -8.01 11.38
C LYS A 38 -15.78 -7.49 11.77
N ALA A 39 -16.57 -8.27 12.49
CA ALA A 39 -17.90 -7.83 12.93
C ALA A 39 -17.81 -6.61 13.86
N GLN A 40 -16.84 -6.62 14.78
CA GLN A 40 -16.56 -5.45 15.63
C GLN A 40 -16.08 -4.26 14.79
N LEU A 41 -15.21 -4.49 13.81
CA LEU A 41 -14.72 -3.45 12.91
C LEU A 41 -15.86 -2.79 12.13
N LEU A 42 -16.76 -3.60 11.54
CA LEU A 42 -17.92 -3.10 10.80
C LEU A 42 -18.85 -2.30 11.72
N SER A 43 -19.14 -2.79 12.92
CA SER A 43 -19.90 -2.03 13.91
C SER A 43 -19.22 -0.71 14.28
N THR A 44 -17.90 -0.68 14.46
CA THR A 44 -17.18 0.58 14.72
C THR A 44 -17.15 1.52 13.53
N TRP A 45 -17.23 1.01 12.29
CA TRP A 45 -17.36 1.82 11.08
C TRP A 45 -18.77 2.42 10.98
N ASP A 46 -19.81 1.62 11.19
CA ASP A 46 -21.20 2.09 11.19
C ASP A 46 -21.44 3.20 12.24
N LEU A 47 -20.73 3.11 13.37
CA LEU A 47 -20.73 4.13 14.44
C LEU A 47 -19.82 5.34 14.16
N GLY A 48 -19.10 5.38 13.03
CA GLY A 48 -18.20 6.48 12.65
C GLY A 48 -16.93 6.58 13.52
N THR A 49 -16.52 5.51 14.19
CA THR A 49 -15.31 5.48 15.03
C THR A 49 -14.03 5.22 14.22
N VAL A 50 -14.16 4.45 13.15
CA VAL A 50 -13.11 4.17 12.17
C VAL A 50 -13.62 4.48 10.76
N PHE A 51 -12.72 4.87 9.88
CA PHE A 51 -13.00 5.22 8.48
C PHE A 51 -12.10 4.39 7.57
N THR A 52 -12.49 4.19 6.31
CA THR A 52 -11.57 3.62 5.32
C THR A 52 -10.37 4.56 5.17
N PHE A 53 -9.15 4.02 5.22
CA PHE A 53 -7.93 4.81 5.10
C PHE A 53 -7.91 5.56 3.76
N ARG A 54 -7.83 6.89 3.81
CA ARG A 54 -7.98 7.77 2.65
C ARG A 54 -9.35 7.62 1.98
N TRP A 55 -10.41 8.00 2.69
CA TRP A 55 -11.81 8.01 2.22
C TRP A 55 -12.09 8.95 1.02
N VAL A 56 -11.10 9.74 0.60
CA VAL A 56 -11.19 10.64 -0.55
C VAL A 56 -10.95 9.84 -1.83
N GLN A 57 -11.59 10.24 -2.93
CA GLN A 57 -11.65 9.59 -4.25
C GLN A 57 -10.49 8.65 -4.62
N TRP A 58 -10.78 7.59 -5.40
CA TRP A 58 -9.74 6.77 -6.02
C TRP A 58 -8.70 7.68 -6.69
N GLU A 59 -7.45 7.59 -6.24
CA GLU A 59 -6.31 8.35 -6.74
C GLU A 59 -5.28 7.35 -7.29
N GLU A 60 -4.69 7.70 -8.43
CA GLU A 60 -3.42 7.11 -8.88
C GLU A 60 -2.40 7.26 -7.75
N ASP A 61 -1.53 6.26 -7.54
CA ASP A 61 -0.66 6.10 -6.35
C ASP A 61 -1.30 5.41 -5.12
N PHE A 62 -2.33 4.59 -5.30
CA PHE A 62 -2.87 3.80 -4.19
C PHE A 62 -1.80 2.90 -3.54
N GLU A 63 -1.57 3.09 -2.23
CA GLU A 63 -0.57 2.36 -1.44
C GLU A 63 -1.22 1.34 -0.49
N PRO A 64 -1.53 0.11 -0.94
CA PRO A 64 -2.07 -0.92 -0.06
C PRO A 64 -1.01 -1.46 0.91
N TYR A 65 -1.47 -1.97 2.05
CA TYR A 65 -0.67 -2.89 2.86
C TYR A 65 -0.83 -4.30 2.28
N VAL A 66 0.28 -4.99 2.03
CA VAL A 66 0.25 -6.36 1.51
C VAL A 66 1.05 -7.32 2.39
N VAL A 67 0.61 -8.58 2.45
CA VAL A 67 1.37 -9.71 2.97
C VAL A 67 1.81 -10.55 1.79
N VAL A 68 3.12 -10.72 1.65
CA VAL A 68 3.78 -11.46 0.55
C VAL A 68 4.85 -12.38 1.12
N ARG A 69 5.37 -13.30 0.29
CA ARG A 69 6.51 -14.14 0.67
C ARG A 69 7.73 -13.28 1.01
N ARG A 70 8.60 -13.81 1.87
CA ARG A 70 9.85 -13.12 2.27
C ARG A 70 10.83 -12.94 1.10
N ASN A 71 10.86 -13.88 0.15
CA ASN A 71 11.76 -13.85 -1.01
C ASN A 71 11.17 -13.07 -2.20
N VAL A 72 10.52 -11.95 -1.91
CA VAL A 72 9.93 -11.05 -2.90
C VAL A 72 10.94 -9.98 -3.32
N THR A 73 10.69 -9.26 -4.42
CA THR A 73 11.50 -8.10 -4.81
C THR A 73 11.64 -7.12 -3.64
N ARG A 74 12.81 -6.52 -3.51
CA ARG A 74 13.07 -5.52 -2.46
C ARG A 74 12.59 -4.15 -2.93
N TYR A 75 12.35 -3.26 -1.99
CA TYR A 75 12.09 -1.85 -2.29
C TYR A 75 13.22 -1.25 -3.13
N ASP A 76 12.84 -0.49 -4.16
CA ASP A 76 13.80 0.28 -4.96
C ASP A 76 14.41 1.40 -4.11
N LYS A 77 15.75 1.42 -4.06
CA LYS A 77 16.51 2.32 -3.20
C LYS A 77 16.49 3.78 -3.66
N ARG A 78 15.93 4.09 -4.83
CA ARG A 78 15.76 5.47 -5.31
C ARG A 78 14.63 6.19 -4.57
N PHE A 79 13.60 5.47 -4.12
CA PHE A 79 12.45 6.04 -3.40
C PHE A 79 12.68 6.09 -1.88
N VAL A 80 13.54 7.01 -1.45
CA VAL A 80 13.86 7.25 -0.02
C VAL A 80 13.09 8.47 0.52
N GLY A 81 12.68 8.38 1.79
CA GLY A 81 11.95 9.44 2.47
C GLY A 81 10.44 9.33 2.23
N PHE A 82 9.83 10.41 1.73
CA PHE A 82 8.38 10.51 1.60
C PHE A 82 7.92 10.30 0.16
N GLY A 83 7.01 9.32 -0.02
CA GLY A 83 6.28 9.07 -1.26
C GLY A 83 6.87 7.93 -2.08
N TRP A 84 5.98 7.19 -2.76
CA TRP A 84 6.27 6.23 -3.84
C TRP A 84 7.11 5.00 -3.52
N ASN A 85 7.61 4.87 -2.30
CA ASN A 85 8.25 3.66 -1.81
C ASN A 85 7.32 2.45 -1.85
N LYS A 86 6.08 2.57 -1.36
CA LYS A 86 5.09 1.48 -1.43
C LYS A 86 4.54 1.28 -2.83
N VAL A 87 4.23 2.37 -3.54
CA VAL A 87 3.70 2.32 -4.91
C VAL A 87 4.66 1.56 -5.83
N SER A 88 5.94 1.96 -5.87
CA SER A 88 6.95 1.29 -6.70
C SER A 88 7.08 -0.20 -6.41
N HIS A 89 7.00 -0.60 -5.13
CA HIS A 89 7.02 -2.02 -4.75
C HIS A 89 5.82 -2.77 -5.30
N ILE A 90 4.60 -2.25 -5.12
CA ILE A 90 3.36 -2.87 -5.62
C ILE A 90 3.36 -2.94 -7.16
N MET A 91 3.83 -1.88 -7.83
CA MET A 91 3.97 -1.85 -9.28
C MET A 91 4.92 -2.94 -9.78
N GLU A 92 6.07 -3.15 -9.13
CA GLU A 92 6.99 -4.22 -9.55
C GLU A 92 6.39 -5.62 -9.30
N LEU A 93 5.59 -5.81 -8.24
CA LEU A 93 4.87 -7.07 -8.03
C LEU A 93 3.83 -7.33 -9.13
N GLN A 94 3.08 -6.30 -9.51
CA GLN A 94 2.14 -6.40 -10.62
C GLN A 94 2.86 -6.73 -11.94
N ALA A 95 4.00 -6.10 -12.19
CA ALA A 95 4.84 -6.36 -13.36
C ALA A 95 5.35 -7.81 -13.41
N GLN A 96 5.59 -8.43 -12.24
CA GLN A 96 5.97 -9.83 -12.11
C GLN A 96 4.79 -10.81 -12.24
N GLY A 97 3.56 -10.31 -12.41
CA GLY A 97 2.35 -11.13 -12.53
C GLY A 97 1.77 -11.61 -11.19
N TYR A 98 2.03 -10.90 -10.09
CA TYR A 98 1.38 -11.24 -8.81
C TYR A 98 -0.13 -10.97 -8.86
N GLU A 99 -0.91 -11.93 -8.37
CA GLU A 99 -2.33 -11.75 -8.11
C GLU A 99 -2.57 -11.10 -6.75
N PHE A 100 -3.31 -10.01 -6.74
CA PHE A 100 -3.69 -9.32 -5.52
C PHE A 100 -5.04 -9.84 -4.98
N VAL A 101 -5.02 -10.37 -3.76
CA VAL A 101 -6.21 -10.94 -3.10
C VAL A 101 -6.46 -10.26 -1.77
N VAL A 102 -7.65 -9.67 -1.60
CA VAL A 102 -8.01 -9.03 -0.33
C VAL A 102 -8.26 -10.08 0.75
N LEU A 103 -7.60 -9.94 1.90
CA LEU A 103 -7.84 -10.79 3.05
C LEU A 103 -9.17 -10.43 3.73
N PRO A 104 -10.14 -11.34 3.81
CA PRO A 104 -11.47 -11.03 4.31
C PRO A 104 -11.52 -10.86 5.83
N SER A 105 -10.53 -11.41 6.56
CA SER A 105 -10.51 -11.50 8.03
C SER A 105 -9.27 -10.85 8.66
N ALA A 106 -8.51 -10.07 7.90
CA ALA A 106 -7.39 -9.27 8.39
C ALA A 106 -7.65 -7.80 8.03
N PHE A 107 -7.20 -6.90 8.91
CA PHE A 107 -7.28 -5.46 8.69
C PHE A 107 -6.20 -4.77 9.52
N VAL A 108 -5.87 -3.54 9.14
CA VAL A 108 -5.04 -2.64 9.93
C VAL A 108 -5.81 -1.37 10.25
N VAL A 109 -5.60 -0.85 11.46
CA VAL A 109 -6.10 0.46 11.86
C VAL A 109 -4.90 1.37 12.06
N HIS A 110 -4.80 2.39 11.22
CA HIS A 110 -3.83 3.47 11.32
C HIS A 110 -4.26 4.43 12.43
N MET A 111 -3.38 4.63 13.40
CA MET A 111 -3.60 5.60 14.47
C MET A 111 -3.13 6.99 14.05
N PRO A 112 -3.81 8.06 14.48
CA PRO A 112 -3.38 9.40 14.18
C PRO A 112 -2.00 9.63 14.80
N HIS A 113 -1.09 10.18 14.01
CA HIS A 113 0.26 10.50 14.43
C HIS A 113 0.70 11.81 13.81
N SER A 114 1.65 12.50 14.46
CA SER A 114 2.21 13.73 13.92
C SER A 114 2.83 13.49 12.53
N PRO A 115 2.73 14.45 11.59
CA PRO A 115 3.35 14.33 10.29
C PRO A 115 4.88 14.14 10.42
N SER A 116 5.46 13.30 9.57
CA SER A 116 6.92 13.08 9.55
C SER A 116 7.68 14.29 8.99
N PHE A 117 8.97 14.44 9.31
CA PHE A 117 9.78 15.52 8.72
C PHE A 117 9.89 15.42 7.19
N ASP A 118 9.85 14.21 6.64
CA ASP A 118 9.94 14.01 5.19
C ASP A 118 8.68 14.48 4.45
N ILE A 119 7.48 14.42 5.08
CA ILE A 119 6.28 15.03 4.48
C ILE A 119 6.43 16.55 4.37
N PHE A 120 7.13 17.17 5.32
CA PHE A 120 7.38 18.61 5.30
C PHE A 120 8.33 18.97 4.17
N LYS A 121 9.41 18.22 3.96
CA LYS A 121 10.30 18.41 2.80
C LYS A 121 9.57 18.26 1.48
N PHE A 122 8.74 17.22 1.34
CA PHE A 122 7.93 16.99 0.15
C PHE A 122 7.00 18.17 -0.15
N ARG A 123 6.31 18.69 0.87
CA ARG A 123 5.38 19.83 0.73
C ARG A 123 6.10 21.16 0.45
N SER A 124 7.25 21.39 1.07
CA SER A 124 7.98 22.67 0.98
C SER A 124 8.90 22.78 -0.25
N SER A 125 9.38 21.67 -0.83
CA SER A 125 10.36 21.70 -1.91
C SER A 125 9.77 21.32 -3.28
N SER A 126 9.70 22.28 -4.20
CA SER A 126 9.31 22.04 -5.59
C SER A 126 10.33 21.17 -6.35
N LEU A 127 11.62 21.33 -6.03
CA LEU A 127 12.68 20.50 -6.57
C LEU A 127 12.50 19.03 -6.17
N TYR A 128 12.16 18.76 -4.91
CA TYR A 128 11.89 17.40 -4.43
C TYR A 128 10.78 16.74 -5.27
N ARG A 129 9.65 17.44 -5.45
CA ARG A 129 8.52 16.92 -6.24
C ARG A 129 8.89 16.68 -7.71
N ARG A 130 9.68 17.57 -8.32
CA ARG A 130 10.16 17.41 -9.69
C ARG A 130 11.10 16.21 -9.84
N CYS A 131 12.06 16.05 -8.93
CA CYS A 131 12.95 14.90 -8.92
C CYS A 131 12.17 13.60 -8.71
N LEU A 132 11.18 13.60 -7.80
CA LEU A 132 10.32 12.45 -7.59
C LEU A 132 9.55 12.10 -8.88
N LYS A 133 8.92 13.07 -9.55
CA LYS A 133 8.20 12.84 -10.83
C LYS A 133 9.12 12.22 -11.89
N LYS A 134 10.36 12.71 -12.02
CA LYS A 134 11.35 12.12 -12.95
C LYS A 134 11.68 10.67 -12.58
N LEU A 135 11.91 10.40 -11.29
CA LEU A 135 12.17 9.05 -10.79
C LEU A 135 11.01 8.09 -11.03
N LYS A 136 9.75 8.56 -10.90
CA LYS A 136 8.55 7.76 -11.23
C LYS A 136 8.60 7.30 -12.69
N GLN A 137 8.84 8.24 -13.61
CA GLN A 137 8.89 7.98 -15.06
C GLN A 137 10.01 7.02 -15.43
N GLU A 138 11.22 7.25 -14.89
CA GLU A 138 12.37 6.35 -15.10
C GLU A 138 12.06 4.94 -14.59
N PHE A 139 11.45 4.82 -13.40
CA PHE A 139 11.10 3.53 -12.82
C PHE A 139 10.08 2.75 -13.67
N VAL A 140 9.05 3.41 -14.20
CA VAL A 140 8.08 2.74 -15.07
C VAL A 140 8.75 2.26 -16.35
N GLN A 141 9.61 3.08 -16.96
CA GLN A 141 10.36 2.67 -18.15
C GLN A 141 11.28 1.48 -17.87
N ASP A 142 11.94 1.45 -16.71
CA ASP A 142 12.75 0.31 -16.27
C ASP A 142 11.91 -0.96 -16.16
N LEU A 143 10.70 -0.87 -15.59
CA LEU A 143 9.82 -2.02 -15.45
C LEU A 143 9.29 -2.53 -16.79
N ILE A 144 8.87 -1.64 -17.70
CA ILE A 144 8.43 -2.02 -19.06
C ILE A 144 9.57 -2.75 -19.78
N THR A 145 10.80 -2.23 -19.66
CA THR A 145 11.99 -2.84 -20.27
C THR A 145 12.29 -4.22 -19.67
N LYS A 146 12.09 -4.39 -18.37
CA LYS A 146 12.44 -5.60 -17.62
C LYS A 146 11.40 -6.72 -17.73
N TYR A 147 10.11 -6.37 -17.74
CA TYR A 147 9.01 -7.34 -17.64
C TYR A 147 8.03 -7.31 -18.83
N GLY A 148 8.14 -6.33 -19.73
CA GLY A 148 7.19 -6.11 -20.81
C GLY A 148 6.05 -5.16 -20.41
N GLY A 149 5.42 -4.53 -21.41
CA GLY A 149 4.34 -3.55 -21.22
C GLY A 149 2.96 -4.15 -20.92
N GLU A 150 2.80 -5.47 -21.11
CA GLU A 150 1.48 -6.13 -21.12
C GLU A 150 0.75 -6.09 -19.77
N HIS A 151 1.49 -5.96 -18.67
CA HIS A 151 0.95 -5.96 -17.30
C HIS A 151 0.57 -4.56 -16.77
N PHE A 152 0.86 -3.49 -17.51
CA PHE A 152 0.69 -2.14 -17.01
C PHE A 152 -0.67 -1.51 -17.36
N GLY A 153 -1.38 -1.98 -18.40
CA GLY A 153 -2.58 -1.27 -18.87
C GLY A 153 -2.26 0.18 -19.27
N ASP A 154 -3.26 1.03 -19.47
CA ASP A 154 -3.05 2.46 -19.71
C ASP A 154 -2.67 3.14 -18.39
N ILE A 155 -1.38 3.10 -18.03
CA ILE A 155 -0.85 3.92 -16.93
C ILE A 155 -0.66 5.33 -17.44
N ASP A 156 -1.47 6.24 -16.92
CA ASP A 156 -1.30 7.66 -17.21
C ASP A 156 -0.08 8.18 -16.42
N LEU A 157 1.05 8.35 -17.11
CA LEU A 157 2.32 8.79 -16.51
C LEU A 157 2.37 10.32 -16.27
N GLU A 158 1.25 11.01 -16.49
CA GLU A 158 1.18 12.46 -16.45
C GLU A 158 0.72 13.07 -15.12
N SER A 159 0.19 12.28 -14.17
CA SER A 159 -0.26 12.78 -12.85
C SER A 159 0.87 13.26 -11.92
#